data_AF-A0A6A4GPX1-F1
#
_entry.id   AF-A0A6A4GPX1-F1
#
_cell.length_a   1.000
_cell.length_b   1.000
_cell.length_c   1.000
_cell.angle_alpha   90.00
_cell.angle_beta   90.00
_cell.angle_gamma   90.00
#
_symmetry.space_group_name_H-M   'P 1'
#
loop_
_entity.id
_entity.type
_entity.pdbx_description
1 polymer ?
#
loop_
_entity_poly.entity_id
_entity_poly.type
_entity_poly.pdbx_seq_one_letter_code
_entity_poly.pdbx_strand_id
1 'polypeptide(L)'
;RVEEVLRQVKIGNQLTLEQKLRATALIREYADCFALSVGEVCQIPGATHKLNIPKDATFRKKVHQKPLTPPQKEYMHGKIDELLAAGIIEQ
;
A
#
# COMPACT_ATOMS: atom_id res chain seq x y z
N ARG A 1 -8.14 -12.29 10.80
CA ARG A 1 -7.88 -11.60 9.52
C ARG A 1 -9.08 -10.80 9.03
N VAL A 2 -10.21 -11.45 8.68
CA VAL A 2 -11.43 -10.76 8.19
C VAL A 2 -11.91 -9.65 9.12
N GLU A 3 -11.95 -9.90 10.44
CA GLU A 3 -12.35 -8.89 11.42
C GLU A 3 -11.38 -7.70 11.50
N GLU A 4 -10.09 -7.91 11.22
CA GLU A 4 -9.11 -6.83 11.18
C GLU A 4 -9.30 -5.96 9.92
N VAL A 5 -9.60 -6.59 8.77
CA VAL A 5 -10.00 -5.87 7.56
C VAL A 5 -11.24 -5.02 7.84
N LEU A 6 -12.29 -5.60 8.44
CA LEU A 6 -13.51 -4.87 8.79
C LEU A 6 -13.24 -3.72 9.78
N ARG A 7 -12.34 -3.90 10.73
CA ARG A 7 -11.94 -2.87 11.69
C ARG A 7 -11.27 -1.68 11.01
N GLN A 8 -10.47 -1.92 9.97
CA GLN A 8 -9.76 -0.88 9.24
C GLN A 8 -10.60 -0.23 8.12
N VAL A 9 -11.60 -0.92 7.59
CA VAL A 9 -12.49 -0.37 6.57
C VAL A 9 -13.51 0.58 7.17
N LYS A 10 -13.50 1.83 6.70
CA LYS A 10 -14.49 2.84 7.09
C LYS A 10 -15.73 2.77 6.19
N ILE A 11 -16.84 2.27 6.74
CA ILE A 11 -18.14 2.28 6.05
C ILE A 11 -18.84 3.64 6.29
N GLY A 12 -19.24 4.31 5.22
CA GLY A 12 -19.87 5.64 5.27
C GLY A 12 -21.18 5.69 6.04
N ASN A 13 -21.45 6.82 6.69
CA ASN A 13 -22.67 7.04 7.47
C ASN A 13 -23.92 7.27 6.63
N GLN A 14 -23.75 7.57 5.33
CA GLN A 14 -24.83 7.79 4.38
C GLN A 14 -25.57 6.50 3.99
N LEU A 15 -25.04 5.33 4.36
CA LEU A 15 -25.67 4.05 4.06
C LEU A 15 -26.76 3.71 5.09
N THR A 16 -27.88 3.18 4.62
CA THR A 16 -28.91 2.58 5.46
C THR A 16 -28.35 1.34 6.18
N LEU A 17 -29.05 0.88 7.22
CA LEU A 17 -28.64 -0.33 7.95
C LEU A 17 -28.48 -1.54 7.01
N GLU A 18 -29.44 -1.74 6.10
CA GLU A 18 -29.41 -2.83 5.12
C GLU A 18 -28.21 -2.72 4.18
N GLN A 19 -27.89 -1.51 3.72
CA GLN A 19 -26.72 -1.26 2.87
C GLN A 19 -25.41 -1.51 3.63
N LYS A 20 -25.32 -1.10 4.91
CA LYS A 20 -24.15 -1.38 5.75
C LYS A 20 -23.95 -2.88 5.95
N LEU A 21 -25.03 -3.63 6.17
CA LEU A 21 -24.98 -5.08 6.29
C LEU A 21 -24.50 -5.73 4.99
N ARG A 22 -25.03 -5.32 3.83
CA ARG A 22 -24.56 -5.80 2.52
C ARG A 22 -23.08 -5.48 2.26
N ALA A 23 -22.65 -4.26 2.56
CA ALA A 23 -21.25 -3.87 2.41
C ALA A 23 -20.34 -4.70 3.32
N THR A 24 -20.76 -4.92 4.57
CA THR A 24 -20.01 -5.74 5.52
C THR A 24 -19.91 -7.20 5.05
N ALA A 25 -21.00 -7.77 4.55
CA ALA A 25 -21.01 -9.13 3.98
C ALA A 25 -20.07 -9.24 2.78
N LEU A 26 -20.09 -8.26 1.87
CA LEU A 26 -19.21 -8.23 0.71
C LEU A 26 -17.73 -8.14 1.11
N ILE A 27 -17.38 -7.29 2.08
CA ILE A 27 -16.01 -7.20 2.58
C ILE A 27 -15.58 -8.52 3.24
N ARG A 28 -16.48 -9.22 3.94
CA ARG A 28 -16.18 -10.55 4.49
C ARG A 28 -15.94 -11.59 3.40
N GLU A 29 -16.76 -11.59 2.36
CA GLU A 29 -16.67 -12.51 1.22
C GLU A 29 -15.35 -12.35 0.47
N TYR A 30 -14.94 -11.10 0.21
CA TYR A 30 -13.72 -10.77 -0.55
C TYR A 30 -12.57 -10.29 0.36
N ALA A 31 -12.50 -10.78 1.60
CA ALA A 31 -11.50 -10.32 2.55
C ALA A 31 -10.07 -10.63 2.09
N ASP A 32 -9.88 -11.69 1.32
CA ASP A 32 -8.61 -12.12 0.71
C ASP A 32 -8.05 -11.10 -0.31
N CYS A 33 -8.91 -10.29 -0.93
CA CYS A 33 -8.51 -9.24 -1.87
C CYS A 33 -7.85 -8.03 -1.18
N PHE A 34 -7.98 -7.90 0.14
CA PHE A 34 -7.33 -6.84 0.91
C PHE A 34 -5.94 -7.29 1.35
N ALA A 35 -5.00 -6.36 1.47
CA ALA A 35 -3.70 -6.59 2.10
C ALA A 35 -3.65 -5.83 3.43
N LEU A 36 -3.36 -6.51 4.54
CA LEU A 36 -3.22 -5.89 5.86
C LEU A 36 -1.82 -5.34 6.11
N SER A 37 -0.84 -5.78 5.32
CA SER A 37 0.53 -5.27 5.31
C SER A 37 1.06 -5.24 3.88
N VAL A 38 2.14 -4.50 3.65
CA VAL A 38 2.75 -4.42 2.33
C VAL A 38 3.30 -5.77 1.86
N GLY A 39 3.71 -6.64 2.79
CA GLY A 39 4.21 -7.99 2.48
C GLY A 39 3.13 -8.98 2.05
N GLU A 40 1.84 -8.67 2.23
CA GLU A 40 0.75 -9.48 1.67
C GLU A 40 0.52 -9.18 0.17
N VAL A 41 1.17 -8.15 -0.39
CA VAL A 41 1.03 -7.80 -1.81
C VAL A 41 1.90 -8.72 -2.66
N CYS A 42 1.26 -9.69 -3.32
CA CYS A 42 1.93 -10.61 -4.24
C CYS A 42 2.20 -9.95 -5.60
N GLN A 43 3.41 -10.15 -6.14
CA GLN A 43 3.70 -9.85 -7.53
C GLN A 43 2.96 -10.82 -8.45
N ILE A 44 2.41 -10.31 -9.55
CA ILE A 44 1.82 -11.14 -10.60
C ILE A 44 2.97 -11.80 -11.37
N PRO A 45 3.06 -13.15 -11.43
CA PRO A 45 4.12 -13.83 -12.16
C PRO A 45 4.17 -13.37 -13.63
N GLY A 46 5.35 -12.92 -14.08
CA GLY A 46 5.56 -12.46 -15.45
C GLY A 46 5.11 -11.03 -15.75
N ALA A 47 4.47 -10.33 -14.79
CA ALA A 47 4.18 -8.91 -14.96
C ALA A 47 5.50 -8.11 -14.95
N THR A 48 5.85 -7.52 -16.08
CA THR A 48 7.03 -6.64 -16.20
C THR A 48 6.58 -5.22 -16.48
N HIS A 49 7.00 -4.28 -15.63
CA HIS A 49 6.79 -2.87 -15.89
C HIS A 49 7.80 -2.37 -16.93
N LYS A 50 7.32 -1.96 -18.12
CA LYS A 50 8.16 -1.38 -19.17
C LYS A 50 8.16 0.13 -19.07
N LEU A 51 9.26 0.70 -18.60
CA LEU A 51 9.49 2.13 -18.70
C LEU A 51 9.93 2.45 -20.14
N ASN A 52 9.08 3.15 -20.89
CA ASN A 52 9.38 3.59 -22.27
C ASN A 52 10.32 4.80 -22.26
N ILE A 53 11.55 4.61 -21.81
CA ILE A 53 12.56 5.67 -21.69
C ILE A 53 13.20 5.91 -23.07
N PRO A 54 13.18 7.13 -23.61
CA PRO A 54 13.90 7.47 -24.84
C PRO A 54 15.41 7.24 -24.69
N LYS A 55 16.08 6.80 -25.76
CA LYS A 55 17.53 6.52 -25.75
C LYS A 55 18.37 7.73 -25.31
N ASP A 56 17.92 8.93 -25.66
CA ASP A 56 18.65 10.18 -25.39
C ASP A 56 18.15 10.91 -24.14
N ALA A 57 17.33 10.25 -23.31
CA ALA A 57 16.80 10.85 -22.09
C ALA A 57 17.91 11.08 -21.06
N THR A 58 18.10 12.32 -20.65
CA THR A 58 19.01 12.68 -19.55
C THR A 58 18.21 12.92 -18.26
N PHE A 59 18.53 12.16 -17.21
CA PHE A 59 17.92 12.32 -15.89
C PHE A 59 18.84 13.10 -14.94
N ARG A 60 18.25 13.92 -14.07
CA ARG A 60 18.99 14.55 -12.97
C ARG A 60 19.41 13.50 -11.96
N LYS A 61 20.72 13.29 -11.79
CA LYS A 61 21.31 12.39 -10.79
C LYS A 61 21.40 13.00 -9.39
N LYS A 62 21.18 14.32 -9.26
CA LYS A 62 21.18 15.03 -7.98
C LYS A 62 19.75 15.34 -7.57
N VAL A 63 19.34 14.77 -6.44
CA VAL A 63 18.06 15.04 -5.81
C VAL A 63 18.29 15.98 -4.62
N HIS A 64 17.55 17.08 -4.57
CA HIS A 64 17.47 17.87 -3.35
C HIS A 64 16.44 17.20 -2.43
N GLN A 65 16.91 16.42 -1.45
CA GLN A 65 16.02 15.78 -0.49
C GLN A 65 15.40 16.84 0.42
N LYS A 66 14.08 16.81 0.55
CA LYS A 66 13.36 17.67 1.48
C LYS A 66 13.78 17.32 2.91
N PRO A 67 14.22 18.28 3.74
CA PRO A 67 14.50 18.00 5.14
C PRO A 67 13.21 17.56 5.85
N LEU A 68 13.30 16.47 6.61
CA LEU A 68 12.21 15.93 7.41
C LEU A 68 12.33 16.40 8.86
N THR A 69 11.20 16.65 9.51
CA THR A 69 11.18 16.85 10.96
C THR A 69 11.51 15.53 11.68
N PRO A 70 11.95 15.55 12.94
CA PRO A 70 12.28 14.32 13.66
C PRO A 70 11.14 13.28 13.68
N PRO A 71 9.86 13.64 13.93
CA PRO A 71 8.76 12.66 13.88
C PRO A 71 8.52 12.09 12.48
N GLN A 72 8.69 12.90 11.42
CA GLN A 72 8.57 12.42 10.05
C GLN A 72 9.68 11.42 9.71
N LYS A 73 10.90 11.70 10.18
CA LYS A 73 12.06 10.83 9.95
C LYS A 73 11.86 9.46 10.62
N GLU A 74 11.41 9.45 11.87
CA GLU A 74 11.11 8.21 12.60
C GLU A 74 10.02 7.38 11.90
N TYR A 75 8.91 8.02 11.52
CA TYR A 75 7.85 7.36 10.76
C TYR A 75 8.34 6.79 9.42
N MET A 76 9.15 7.55 8.68
CA MET A 76 9.71 7.13 7.39
C MET A 76 10.69 5.96 7.53
N HIS A 77 11.55 5.97 8.54
CA HIS A 77 12.45 4.85 8.81
C HIS A 77 11.68 3.56 9.10
N GLY A 78 10.65 3.62 9.96
CA GLY A 78 9.82 2.45 10.23
C GLY A 78 9.13 1.90 8.97
N LYS A 79 8.73 2.77 8.03
CA LYS A 79 8.16 2.34 6.75
C LYS A 79 9.20 1.74 5.81
N ILE A 80 10.42 2.25 5.79
CA ILE A 80 11.51 1.67 5.01
C ILE A 80 11.83 0.26 5.54
N ASP A 81 11.90 0.10 6.86
CA ASP A 81 12.16 -1.21 7.49
C ASP A 81 11.05 -2.22 7.16
N GLU A 82 9.78 -1.80 7.15
CA GLU A 82 8.65 -2.65 6.74
C GLU A 82 8.78 -3.12 5.28
N LEU A 83 9.19 -2.22 4.37
CA LEU A 83 9.38 -2.55 2.95
C LEU A 83 10.60 -3.46 2.72
N LEU A 84 11.69 -3.23 3.45
CA LEU A 84 12.88 -4.09 3.41
C LEU A 84 12.55 -5.49 3.92
N ALA A 85 11.86 -5.60 5.06
CA ALA A 85 11.45 -6.88 5.63
C ALA A 85 10.49 -7.66 4.70
N ALA A 86 9.66 -6.94 3.92
CA ALA A 86 8.79 -7.51 2.92
C ALA A 86 9.49 -7.87 1.58
N GLY A 87 10.78 -7.54 1.42
CA GLY A 87 11.52 -7.76 0.17
C GLY A 87 11.04 -6.91 -1.01
N ILE A 88 10.36 -5.79 -0.74
CA ILE A 88 9.83 -4.89 -1.77
C ILE A 88 10.92 -3.95 -2.29
N ILE A 89 11.84 -3.57 -1.42
CA ILE A 89 13.00 -2.75 -1.74
C ILE A 89 14.27 -3.43 -1.24
N GLU A 90 15.41 -3.05 -1.81
CA GLU A 90 16.74 -3.58 -1.50
C GLU A 90 17.67 -2.45 -1.03
N GLN A 91 18.70 -2.80 -0.26
CA GLN A 91 19.68 -1.86 0.31
C GLN A 91 20.88 -1.63 -0.63
#